data_AF-A0A968GV55-F1
#
_entry.id   AF-A0A968GV55-F1
#
_cell.length_a   1.000
_cell.length_b   1.000
_cell.length_c   1.000
_cell.angle_alpha   90.00
_cell.angle_beta   90.00
_cell.angle_gamma   90.00
#
_symmetry.space_group_name_H-M   'P 1'
#
loop_
_entity.id
_entity.type
_entity.pdbx_description
1 polymer ?
#
loop_
_entity_poly.entity_id
_entity_poly.type
_entity_poly.pdbx_seq_one_letter_code
_entity_poly.pdbx_strand_id
1 'polypeptide(L)'
;MFPIVEAGPSLETASLPAFVVARDGLYLRKRSLLGLSQTKVGRVAHLPEGTEFVDYALPKVPSDLMARAVGFFRAVYRLHKTEAAVLLLWRDGSFDLAVPDQKVSSVSVKFDLADGDVPSGGRLVGTIHSHGSFGAYASSTDEDDEAELDGLHVVVGDFDRRRLGYSAAIVVDGIRFTLKTGQLIERPRRLVEPPDDWLRKVKLAPPPRRPSRKPSISEYLDRGFPPSAAISKPSKRELDDACDKAGKLASALGFRLSYWLVPVPGATPKGGEPDG
;
A
#
# COMPACT_ATOMS: atom_id res chain seq x y z
N MET A 1 25.80 -4.19 -26.14
CA MET A 1 25.16 -4.16 -24.81
C MET A 1 25.39 -2.77 -24.24
N PHE A 2 24.36 -2.09 -23.75
CA PHE A 2 24.51 -0.77 -23.13
C PHE A 2 24.90 -0.96 -21.65
N PRO A 3 25.95 -0.29 -21.14
CA PRO A 3 26.30 -0.41 -19.74
C PRO A 3 25.20 0.16 -18.84
N ILE A 4 24.98 -0.48 -17.70
CA ILE A 4 24.15 0.02 -16.60
C ILE A 4 25.13 0.44 -15.50
N VAL A 5 25.13 1.71 -15.13
CA VAL A 5 26.09 2.30 -14.20
C VAL A 5 25.37 3.11 -13.13
N GLU A 6 25.89 3.10 -11.91
CA GLU A 6 25.41 3.99 -10.85
C GLU A 6 25.72 5.45 -11.18
N ALA A 7 24.84 6.37 -10.79
CA ALA A 7 25.10 7.80 -10.89
C ALA A 7 26.28 8.19 -9.99
N GLY A 8 27.37 8.69 -10.58
CA GLY A 8 28.55 9.08 -9.83
C GLY A 8 29.81 9.17 -10.71
N PRO A 9 31.01 9.18 -10.10
CA PRO A 9 32.28 9.34 -10.81
C PRO A 9 32.54 8.27 -11.89
N SER A 10 32.04 7.03 -11.68
CA SER A 10 32.16 5.92 -12.63
C SER A 10 31.51 6.20 -14.00
N LEU A 11 30.63 7.19 -14.06
CA LEU A 11 29.90 7.59 -15.26
C LEU A 11 30.78 8.34 -16.27
N GLU A 12 31.87 8.98 -15.83
CA GLU A 12 32.77 9.71 -16.72
C GLU A 12 33.55 8.77 -17.65
N THR A 13 33.82 7.56 -17.17
CA THR A 13 34.53 6.52 -17.92
C THR A 13 33.59 5.54 -18.65
N ALA A 14 32.27 5.67 -18.48
CA ALA A 14 31.30 4.76 -19.06
C ALA A 14 31.19 4.92 -20.58
N SER A 15 31.18 3.80 -21.31
CA SER A 15 30.90 3.80 -22.75
C SER A 15 29.46 4.24 -23.03
N LEU A 16 29.25 4.98 -24.12
CA LEU A 16 27.95 5.53 -24.48
C LEU A 16 27.32 4.79 -25.66
N PRO A 17 25.97 4.68 -25.72
CA PRO A 17 25.03 5.17 -24.70
C PRO A 17 24.94 4.22 -23.49
N ALA A 18 24.62 4.78 -22.32
CA ALA A 18 24.58 4.09 -21.03
C ALA A 18 23.25 4.32 -20.31
N PHE A 19 22.80 3.34 -19.53
CA PHE A 19 21.76 3.55 -18.52
C PHE A 19 22.39 3.93 -17.19
N VAL A 20 21.88 4.99 -16.57
CA VAL A 20 22.38 5.51 -15.30
C VAL A 20 21.32 5.29 -14.23
N VAL A 21 21.66 4.53 -13.19
CA VAL A 21 20.82 4.29 -12.02
C VAL A 21 21.09 5.38 -11.00
N ALA A 22 20.10 6.23 -10.76
CA ALA A 22 20.15 7.30 -9.77
C ALA A 22 19.09 7.08 -8.67
N ARG A 23 19.24 7.75 -7.53
CA ARG A 23 18.29 7.69 -6.42
C ARG A 23 16.84 7.90 -6.85
N ASP A 24 16.60 8.79 -7.81
CA ASP A 24 15.27 9.15 -8.25
C ASP A 24 14.81 8.39 -9.50
N GLY A 25 15.61 7.47 -10.04
CA GLY A 25 15.21 6.57 -11.11
C GLY A 25 16.29 6.29 -12.15
N LEU A 26 15.86 5.77 -13.30
CA LEU A 26 16.72 5.38 -14.41
C LEU A 26 16.85 6.50 -15.44
N TYR A 27 18.05 6.72 -15.96
CA TYR A 27 18.35 7.72 -16.99
C TYR A 27 19.06 7.08 -18.19
N LEU A 28 18.89 7.67 -19.38
CA LEU A 28 19.64 7.31 -20.57
C LEU A 28 20.65 8.42 -20.86
N ARG A 29 21.94 8.09 -20.78
CA ARG A 29 23.04 8.98 -21.16
C ARG A 29 23.54 8.62 -22.55
N LYS A 30 23.60 9.58 -23.47
CA LYS A 30 24.03 9.32 -24.85
C LYS A 30 24.67 10.55 -25.48
N ARG A 31 25.53 10.32 -26.47
CA ARG A 31 26.06 11.37 -27.34
C ARG A 31 25.30 11.36 -28.67
N SER A 32 24.85 12.52 -29.10
CA SER A 32 24.24 12.76 -30.41
C SER A 32 24.93 13.93 -31.10
N LEU A 33 24.45 14.32 -32.29
CA LEU A 33 24.89 15.53 -32.98
C LEU A 33 24.65 16.81 -32.16
N LEU A 34 23.72 16.78 -31.19
CA LEU A 34 23.42 17.89 -30.28
C LEU A 34 24.32 17.92 -29.03
N GLY A 35 25.20 16.92 -28.86
CA GLY A 35 26.10 16.81 -27.73
C GLY A 35 25.78 15.63 -26.80
N LEU A 36 26.29 15.71 -25.57
CA LEU A 36 26.05 14.73 -24.52
C LEU A 36 24.75 15.08 -23.79
N SER A 37 23.84 14.13 -23.68
CA SER A 37 22.61 14.27 -22.90
C SER A 37 22.46 13.15 -21.89
N GLN A 38 21.72 13.42 -20.82
CA GLN A 38 21.27 12.46 -19.82
C GLN A 38 19.85 12.81 -19.42
N THR A 39 18.90 11.93 -19.71
CA THR A 39 17.46 12.20 -19.51
C THR A 39 16.79 11.03 -18.82
N LYS A 40 15.85 11.32 -17.92
CA LYS A 40 15.09 10.30 -17.18
C LYS A 40 14.29 9.42 -18.14
N VAL A 41 14.28 8.12 -17.89
CA VAL A 41 13.66 7.13 -18.75
C VAL A 41 12.38 6.64 -18.08
N GLY A 42 11.24 6.89 -18.73
CA GLY A 42 9.96 6.31 -18.31
C GLY A 42 9.77 4.86 -18.80
N ARG A 43 10.32 4.51 -19.97
CA ARG A 43 10.35 3.14 -20.50
C ARG A 43 11.57 2.92 -21.39
N VAL A 44 12.06 1.68 -21.45
CA VAL A 44 13.10 1.28 -22.41
C VAL A 44 12.44 0.54 -23.57
N ALA A 45 12.01 1.29 -24.60
CA ALA A 45 11.09 0.79 -25.65
C ALA A 45 11.61 -0.40 -26.50
N HIS A 46 12.91 -0.68 -26.51
CA HIS A 46 13.52 -1.76 -27.31
C HIS A 46 13.84 -3.03 -26.50
N LEU A 47 13.54 -3.02 -25.20
CA LEU A 47 13.65 -4.21 -24.36
C LEU A 47 12.29 -4.88 -24.22
N PRO A 48 12.26 -6.21 -24.04
CA PRO A 48 11.02 -6.90 -23.70
C PRO A 48 10.47 -6.38 -22.37
N GLU A 49 9.16 -6.51 -22.19
CA GLU A 49 8.52 -6.22 -20.90
C GLU A 49 9.03 -7.20 -19.83
N GLY A 50 9.35 -6.66 -18.66
CA GLY A 50 9.56 -7.48 -17.47
C GLY A 50 8.22 -7.94 -16.91
N THR A 51 8.21 -9.08 -16.22
CA THR A 51 7.04 -9.52 -15.45
C THR A 51 7.41 -9.49 -13.98
N GLU A 52 6.64 -8.76 -13.18
CA GLU A 52 6.72 -8.83 -11.73
C GLU A 52 6.27 -10.22 -11.29
N PHE A 53 7.07 -10.87 -10.45
CA PHE A 53 6.72 -12.16 -9.86
C PHE A 53 7.28 -12.28 -8.46
N VAL A 54 6.65 -13.13 -7.66
CA VAL A 54 7.16 -13.56 -6.36
C VAL A 54 7.25 -15.08 -6.35
N ASP A 55 8.42 -15.59 -5.96
CA ASP A 55 8.60 -17.01 -5.66
C ASP A 55 8.58 -17.19 -4.13
N TYR A 56 7.42 -17.57 -3.61
CA TYR A 56 7.19 -17.65 -2.16
C TYR A 56 8.00 -18.80 -1.55
N ALA A 57 9.00 -18.45 -0.74
CA ALA A 57 9.98 -19.39 -0.20
C ALA A 57 9.60 -20.00 1.16
N LEU A 58 8.61 -19.44 1.87
CA LEU A 58 8.18 -19.97 3.16
C LEU A 58 7.16 -21.11 2.98
N PRO A 59 7.02 -22.03 3.95
CA PRO A 59 5.94 -23.00 3.94
C PRO A 59 4.58 -22.28 4.09
N LYS A 60 3.48 -23.02 3.92
CA LYS A 60 2.16 -22.49 4.27
C LYS A 60 2.10 -22.19 5.75
N VAL A 61 1.35 -21.17 6.14
CA VAL A 61 1.01 -20.92 7.54
C VAL A 61 0.25 -22.15 8.08
N PRO A 62 0.77 -22.84 9.10
CA PRO A 62 0.19 -24.07 9.60
C PRO A 62 -1.24 -23.90 10.14
N SER A 63 -2.03 -24.96 10.05
CA SER A 63 -3.44 -24.90 10.46
C SER A 63 -3.63 -24.63 11.96
N ASP A 64 -2.69 -25.01 12.82
CA ASP A 64 -2.73 -24.73 14.27
C ASP A 64 -2.43 -23.25 14.59
N LEU A 65 -1.52 -22.62 13.85
CA LEU A 65 -1.27 -21.17 13.92
C LEU A 65 -2.51 -20.41 13.48
N MET A 66 -3.09 -20.78 12.34
CA MET A 66 -4.36 -20.20 11.88
C MET A 66 -5.49 -20.45 12.88
N ALA A 67 -5.56 -21.60 13.54
CA ALA A 67 -6.57 -21.89 14.55
C ALA A 67 -6.49 -20.94 15.76
N ARG A 68 -5.28 -20.59 16.19
CA ARG A 68 -5.02 -19.63 17.27
C ARG A 68 -5.38 -18.21 16.85
N ALA A 69 -4.89 -17.74 15.71
CA ALA A 69 -5.20 -16.39 15.19
C ALA A 69 -6.72 -16.19 15.00
N VAL A 70 -7.37 -17.13 14.31
CA VAL A 70 -8.81 -17.03 14.01
C VAL A 70 -9.67 -17.22 15.26
N GLY A 71 -9.22 -18.04 16.22
CA GLY A 71 -9.87 -18.18 17.51
C GLY A 71 -9.82 -16.88 18.33
N PHE A 72 -8.67 -16.21 18.35
CA PHE A 72 -8.51 -14.88 18.91
C PHE A 72 -9.47 -13.87 18.29
N PHE A 73 -9.49 -13.78 16.95
CA PHE A 73 -10.41 -12.88 16.25
C PHE A 73 -11.87 -13.16 16.58
N ARG A 74 -12.26 -14.43 16.69
CA ARG A 74 -13.62 -14.80 17.08
C ARG A 74 -13.97 -14.34 18.49
N ALA A 75 -13.04 -14.47 19.43
CA ALA A 75 -13.23 -14.02 20.80
C ALA A 75 -13.38 -12.48 20.86
N VAL A 76 -12.51 -11.73 20.19
CA VAL A 76 -12.61 -10.27 20.09
C VAL A 76 -13.92 -9.85 19.43
N TYR A 77 -14.30 -10.48 18.31
CA TYR A 77 -15.55 -10.19 17.62
C TYR A 77 -16.78 -10.46 18.49
N ARG A 78 -16.77 -11.53 19.31
CA ARG A 78 -17.85 -11.82 20.26
C ARG A 78 -17.96 -10.77 21.37
N LEU A 79 -16.83 -10.32 21.90
CA LEU A 79 -16.77 -9.35 23.00
C LEU A 79 -17.11 -7.92 22.54
N HIS A 80 -16.64 -7.54 21.36
CA HIS A 80 -16.55 -6.14 20.97
C HIS A 80 -17.18 -5.81 19.61
N LYS A 81 -17.45 -6.81 18.77
CA LYS A 81 -17.91 -6.62 17.38
C LYS A 81 -16.93 -5.75 16.55
N THR A 82 -15.64 -5.90 16.84
CA THR A 82 -14.55 -5.16 16.19
C THR A 82 -13.66 -6.08 15.37
N GLU A 83 -12.79 -5.45 14.59
CA GLU A 83 -11.61 -6.07 14.00
C GLU A 83 -10.53 -6.35 15.07
N ALA A 84 -9.49 -7.08 14.67
CA ALA A 84 -8.29 -7.36 15.44
C ALA A 84 -7.17 -7.83 14.50
N ALA A 85 -5.92 -7.68 14.92
CA ALA A 85 -4.74 -8.10 14.16
C ALA A 85 -3.77 -8.92 15.01
N VAL A 86 -3.00 -9.77 14.34
CA VAL A 86 -1.82 -10.46 14.86
C VAL A 86 -0.67 -10.30 13.87
N LEU A 87 0.55 -10.29 14.39
CA LEU A 87 1.78 -10.31 13.63
C LEU A 87 2.16 -11.76 13.32
N LEU A 88 2.56 -12.02 12.08
CA LEU A 88 3.10 -13.30 11.66
C LEU A 88 4.63 -13.22 11.72
N LEU A 89 5.23 -14.04 12.57
CA LEU A 89 6.66 -14.04 12.82
C LEU A 89 7.31 -15.30 12.23
N TRP A 90 8.58 -15.18 11.86
CA TRP A 90 9.44 -16.30 11.47
C TRP A 90 10.61 -16.43 12.43
N ARG A 91 10.74 -17.58 13.08
CA ARG A 91 11.82 -17.87 14.04
C ARG A 91 12.15 -19.36 14.02
N ASP A 92 13.45 -19.68 14.04
CA ASP A 92 13.96 -21.06 14.11
C ASP A 92 13.36 -22.00 13.05
N GLY A 93 13.13 -21.48 11.83
CA GLY A 93 12.59 -22.28 10.72
C GLY A 93 11.08 -22.54 10.80
N SER A 94 10.34 -21.81 11.63
CA SER A 94 8.91 -21.98 11.82
C SER A 94 8.17 -20.66 12.00
N PHE A 95 6.84 -20.70 11.79
CA PHE A 95 5.97 -19.57 12.06
C PHE A 95 5.61 -19.45 13.54
N ASP A 96 5.50 -18.22 14.02
CA ASP A 96 4.95 -17.88 15.33
C ASP A 96 3.98 -16.69 15.21
N LEU A 97 3.22 -16.42 16.27
CA LEU A 97 2.30 -15.28 16.34
C LEU A 97 2.64 -14.37 17.51
N ALA A 98 2.55 -13.07 17.27
CA ALA A 98 2.50 -12.07 18.33
C ALA A 98 1.25 -11.21 18.19
N VAL A 99 0.59 -10.91 19.31
CA VAL A 99 -0.51 -9.94 19.33
C VAL A 99 0.10 -8.61 19.76
N PRO A 100 0.05 -7.55 18.93
CA PRO A 100 0.51 -6.23 19.33
C PRO A 100 -0.56 -5.55 20.21
N ASP A 101 -0.14 -4.58 21.03
CA ASP A 101 -1.09 -3.65 21.66
C ASP A 101 -1.83 -2.90 20.54
N GLN A 102 -3.16 -2.97 20.55
CA GLN A 102 -3.96 -2.52 19.41
C GLN A 102 -5.21 -1.76 19.83
N LYS A 103 -5.56 -0.76 19.02
CA LYS A 103 -6.81 0.01 19.11
C LYS A 103 -7.75 -0.43 18.02
N VAL A 104 -8.92 -0.94 18.39
CA VAL A 104 -9.84 -1.61 17.46
C VAL A 104 -11.20 -0.93 17.37
N SER A 105 -11.77 -0.94 16.18
CA SER A 105 -13.15 -0.54 15.89
C SER A 105 -13.81 -1.58 14.99
N SER A 106 -15.07 -1.36 14.63
CA SER A 106 -15.79 -2.27 13.71
C SER A 106 -15.23 -2.30 12.28
N VAL A 107 -14.36 -1.36 11.92
CA VAL A 107 -13.87 -1.14 10.53
C VAL A 107 -12.38 -0.77 10.47
N SER A 108 -11.66 -0.91 11.58
CA SER A 108 -10.21 -0.70 11.59
C SER A 108 -9.58 -1.30 12.83
N VAL A 109 -8.34 -1.73 12.68
CA VAL A 109 -7.39 -2.04 13.73
C VAL A 109 -6.14 -1.20 13.53
N LYS A 110 -5.65 -0.56 14.59
CA LYS A 110 -4.39 0.19 14.58
C LYS A 110 -3.46 -0.33 15.65
N PHE A 111 -2.22 -0.59 15.27
CA PHE A 111 -1.15 -0.92 16.18
C PHE A 111 0.13 -0.26 15.66
N ASP A 112 1.02 0.07 16.59
CA ASP A 112 2.39 0.48 16.28
C ASP A 112 3.29 -0.69 16.67
N LEU A 113 4.29 -1.03 15.86
CA LEU A 113 5.28 -2.04 16.22
C LEU A 113 6.15 -1.48 17.35
N ALA A 114 6.06 -2.09 18.54
CA ALA A 114 6.85 -1.69 19.69
C ALA A 114 8.07 -2.61 19.91
N ASP A 115 9.07 -2.10 20.62
CA ASP A 115 10.21 -2.89 21.08
C ASP A 115 9.72 -4.08 21.90
N GLY A 116 10.03 -5.30 21.44
CA GLY A 116 9.62 -6.55 22.09
C GLY A 116 8.41 -7.26 21.48
N ASP A 117 7.68 -6.65 20.54
CA ASP A 117 6.62 -7.35 19.78
C ASP A 117 7.20 -8.42 18.84
N VAL A 118 8.44 -8.21 18.39
CA VAL A 118 9.24 -9.23 17.68
C VAL A 118 10.31 -9.74 18.65
N PRO A 119 10.19 -10.99 19.15
CA PRO A 119 11.20 -11.59 20.01
C PRO A 119 12.58 -11.64 19.35
N SER A 120 13.65 -11.65 20.16
CA SER A 120 15.01 -11.78 19.65
C SER A 120 15.17 -13.01 18.75
N GLY A 121 15.81 -12.82 17.59
CA GLY A 121 15.95 -13.86 16.56
C GLY A 121 14.71 -14.09 15.69
N GLY A 122 13.57 -13.48 16.02
CA GLY A 122 12.38 -13.46 15.18
C GLY A 122 12.45 -12.40 14.08
N ARG A 123 11.71 -12.62 13.00
CA ARG A 123 11.48 -11.63 11.94
C ARG A 123 10.00 -11.49 11.72
N LEU A 124 9.51 -10.25 11.60
CA LEU A 124 8.17 -10.01 11.09
C LEU A 124 8.15 -10.42 9.61
N VAL A 125 7.19 -11.28 9.24
CA VAL A 125 7.04 -11.79 7.86
C VAL A 125 5.63 -11.60 7.33
N GLY A 126 4.85 -10.73 7.98
CA GLY A 126 3.52 -10.34 7.54
C GLY A 126 2.54 -10.17 8.69
N THR A 127 1.26 -10.01 8.35
CA THR A 127 0.17 -9.76 9.29
C THR A 127 -1.04 -10.61 8.99
N ILE A 128 -1.85 -10.84 10.01
CA ILE A 128 -3.17 -11.43 9.83
C ILE A 128 -4.16 -10.52 10.57
N HIS A 129 -5.23 -10.09 9.91
CA HIS A 129 -6.29 -9.33 10.58
C HIS A 129 -7.68 -9.84 10.25
N SER A 130 -8.64 -9.43 11.07
CA SER A 130 -10.02 -9.83 10.93
C SER A 130 -10.91 -8.68 10.49
N HIS A 131 -11.89 -8.98 9.64
CA HIS A 131 -12.95 -8.09 9.19
C HIS A 131 -14.28 -8.29 9.95
N GLY A 132 -14.30 -9.06 11.05
CA GLY A 132 -15.52 -9.31 11.81
C GLY A 132 -16.66 -9.87 10.95
N SER A 133 -17.80 -9.17 10.90
CA SER A 133 -18.93 -9.58 10.05
C SER A 133 -18.72 -9.34 8.55
N PHE A 134 -17.76 -8.50 8.16
CA PHE A 134 -17.47 -8.20 6.76
C PHE A 134 -16.74 -9.35 6.06
N GLY A 135 -16.80 -9.36 4.74
CA GLY A 135 -16.12 -10.36 3.92
C GLY A 135 -14.60 -10.23 4.00
N ALA A 136 -13.90 -11.32 3.72
CA ALA A 136 -12.44 -11.34 3.67
C ALA A 136 -11.93 -10.81 2.32
N TYR A 137 -11.45 -9.58 2.32
CA TYR A 137 -10.74 -8.91 1.22
C TYR A 137 -9.89 -7.80 1.84
N ALA A 138 -8.84 -7.34 1.16
CA ALA A 138 -8.14 -6.13 1.61
C ALA A 138 -8.90 -4.90 1.14
N SER A 139 -9.21 -3.99 2.06
CA SER A 139 -9.73 -2.66 1.74
C SER A 139 -8.61 -1.76 1.19
N SER A 140 -8.95 -0.58 0.68
CA SER A 140 -7.93 0.39 0.23
C SER A 140 -6.97 0.78 1.35
N THR A 141 -7.49 0.91 2.58
CA THR A 141 -6.65 1.22 3.74
C THR A 141 -5.70 0.07 4.06
N ASP A 142 -6.19 -1.17 3.96
CA ASP A 142 -5.33 -2.34 4.17
C ASP A 142 -4.25 -2.42 3.09
N GLU A 143 -4.59 -2.16 1.83
CA GLU A 143 -3.60 -2.16 0.74
C GLU A 143 -2.52 -1.08 0.93
N ASP A 144 -2.91 0.11 1.40
CA ASP A 144 -1.97 1.20 1.70
C ASP A 144 -1.06 0.82 2.89
N ASP A 145 -1.62 0.27 3.97
CA ASP A 145 -0.86 -0.15 5.17
C ASP A 145 0.08 -1.35 4.84
N GLU A 146 -0.40 -2.31 4.05
CA GLU A 146 0.38 -3.48 3.61
C GLU A 146 1.50 -3.09 2.62
N ALA A 147 1.34 -2.01 1.83
CA ALA A 147 2.38 -1.53 0.91
C ALA A 147 3.66 -1.06 1.62
N GLU A 148 3.56 -0.69 2.90
CA GLU A 148 4.70 -0.28 3.73
C GLU A 148 5.35 -1.45 4.49
N LEU A 149 4.78 -2.66 4.42
CA LEU A 149 5.23 -3.82 5.17
C LEU A 149 5.38 -5.05 4.27
N ASP A 150 6.63 -5.40 3.96
CA ASP A 150 6.91 -6.63 3.22
C ASP A 150 6.46 -7.87 4.00
N GLY A 151 5.68 -8.74 3.37
CA GLY A 151 5.26 -9.99 3.99
C GLY A 151 4.02 -10.66 3.40
N LEU A 152 3.60 -11.73 4.07
CA LEU A 152 2.35 -12.42 3.84
C LEU A 152 1.23 -11.77 4.66
N HIS A 153 0.23 -11.21 3.98
CA HIS A 153 -0.94 -10.60 4.59
C HIS A 153 -2.16 -11.47 4.41
N VAL A 154 -2.90 -11.70 5.49
CA VAL A 154 -4.08 -12.56 5.48
C VAL A 154 -5.26 -11.85 6.15
N VAL A 155 -6.37 -11.75 5.43
CA VAL A 155 -7.62 -11.20 5.97
C VAL A 155 -8.61 -12.33 6.25
N VAL A 156 -9.21 -12.33 7.43
CA VAL A 156 -10.23 -13.31 7.84
C VAL A 156 -11.55 -12.60 8.13
N GLY A 157 -12.63 -13.06 7.52
CA GLY A 157 -13.94 -12.40 7.64
C GLY A 157 -15.09 -13.37 7.79
N ASP A 158 -16.31 -12.85 7.67
CA ASP A 158 -17.57 -13.58 7.69
C ASP A 158 -17.86 -14.30 9.03
N PHE A 159 -17.53 -13.68 10.18
CA PHE A 159 -17.70 -14.31 11.49
C PHE A 159 -19.15 -14.58 11.92
N ASP A 160 -20.15 -13.95 11.28
CA ASP A 160 -21.58 -14.25 11.48
C ASP A 160 -22.09 -15.36 10.54
N ARG A 161 -21.26 -15.84 9.60
CA ARG A 161 -21.63 -16.91 8.66
C ARG A 161 -21.15 -18.27 9.14
N ARG A 162 -21.74 -19.32 8.56
CA ARG A 162 -21.34 -20.71 8.84
C ARG A 162 -19.89 -21.00 8.46
N ARG A 163 -19.38 -20.34 7.41
CA ARG A 163 -18.02 -20.49 6.90
C ARG A 163 -17.34 -19.14 6.91
N LEU A 164 -16.11 -19.12 7.42
CA LEU A 164 -15.25 -17.94 7.41
C LEU A 164 -14.71 -17.70 6.00
N GLY A 165 -14.57 -16.42 5.66
CA GLY A 165 -13.85 -15.95 4.48
C GLY A 165 -12.35 -15.85 4.77
N TYR A 166 -11.54 -16.07 3.73
CA TYR A 166 -10.09 -15.86 3.78
C TYR A 166 -9.64 -15.17 2.49
N SER A 167 -8.82 -14.14 2.64
CA SER A 167 -8.01 -13.53 1.58
C SER A 167 -6.55 -13.59 1.98
N ALA A 168 -5.65 -13.74 1.02
CA ALA A 168 -4.22 -13.74 1.29
C ALA A 168 -3.45 -13.17 0.10
N ALA A 169 -2.42 -12.39 0.39
CA ALA A 169 -1.51 -11.81 -0.59
C ALA A 169 -0.10 -11.72 -0.03
N ILE A 170 0.88 -11.65 -0.92
CA ILE A 170 2.24 -11.29 -0.55
C ILE A 170 2.46 -9.85 -1.04
N VAL A 171 3.03 -9.01 -0.18
CA VAL A 171 3.47 -7.68 -0.56
C VAL A 171 5.00 -7.61 -0.41
N VAL A 172 5.67 -7.09 -1.43
CA VAL A 172 7.11 -6.84 -1.44
C VAL A 172 7.35 -5.54 -2.20
N ASP A 173 8.08 -4.59 -1.60
CA ASP A 173 8.38 -3.28 -2.20
C ASP A 173 7.11 -2.52 -2.66
N GLY A 174 6.01 -2.66 -1.90
CA GLY A 174 4.71 -2.07 -2.24
C GLY A 174 3.95 -2.76 -3.38
N ILE A 175 4.50 -3.84 -3.97
CA ILE A 175 3.84 -4.60 -5.03
C ILE A 175 3.06 -5.77 -4.42
N ARG A 176 1.76 -5.82 -4.71
CA ARG A 176 0.83 -6.81 -4.19
C ARG A 176 0.64 -8.00 -5.14
N PHE A 177 1.05 -9.18 -4.70
CA PHE A 177 0.83 -10.45 -5.38
C PHE A 177 -0.33 -11.22 -4.76
N THR A 178 -1.49 -11.22 -5.43
CA THR A 178 -2.65 -12.02 -5.00
C THR A 178 -2.48 -13.48 -5.40
N LEU A 179 -2.43 -14.38 -4.41
CA LEU A 179 -2.28 -15.81 -4.59
C LEU A 179 -3.51 -16.56 -4.10
N LYS A 180 -3.69 -17.82 -4.52
CA LYS A 180 -4.77 -18.64 -3.97
C LYS A 180 -4.48 -18.90 -2.50
N THR A 181 -5.45 -18.65 -1.61
CA THR A 181 -5.28 -18.88 -0.16
C THR A 181 -4.72 -20.26 0.18
N GLY A 182 -5.13 -21.32 -0.53
CA GLY A 182 -4.62 -22.67 -0.31
C GLY A 182 -3.13 -22.88 -0.67
N GLN A 183 -2.47 -21.92 -1.31
CA GLN A 183 -1.02 -21.90 -1.53
C GLN A 183 -0.25 -21.27 -0.36
N LEU A 184 -0.93 -20.46 0.46
CA LEU A 184 -0.29 -19.64 1.50
C LEU A 184 -0.67 -20.09 2.92
N ILE A 185 -1.88 -20.61 3.12
CA ILE A 185 -2.40 -20.95 4.44
C ILE A 185 -3.06 -22.33 4.44
N GLU A 186 -2.99 -23.00 5.59
CA GLU A 186 -3.81 -24.16 5.89
C GLU A 186 -5.03 -23.76 6.73
N ARG A 187 -6.23 -24.13 6.27
CA ARG A 187 -7.46 -23.73 6.96
C ARG A 187 -7.68 -24.57 8.23
N PRO A 188 -7.93 -23.94 9.39
CA PRO A 188 -8.15 -24.66 10.63
C PRO A 188 -9.48 -25.41 10.61
N ARG A 189 -9.49 -26.63 11.15
CA ARG A 189 -10.72 -27.43 11.34
C ARG A 189 -11.46 -27.08 12.62
N ARG A 190 -10.71 -26.65 13.64
CA ARG A 190 -11.20 -26.22 14.95
C ARG A 190 -10.44 -24.97 15.33
N LEU A 191 -11.11 -24.04 16.01
CA LEU A 191 -10.46 -22.83 16.53
C LEU A 191 -10.03 -23.06 17.97
N VAL A 192 -8.97 -22.37 18.38
CA VAL A 192 -8.41 -22.43 19.73
C VAL A 192 -8.81 -21.15 20.45
N GLU A 193 -9.35 -21.25 21.67
CA GLU A 193 -9.62 -20.05 22.46
C GLU A 193 -8.30 -19.33 22.81
N PRO A 194 -8.24 -18.00 22.67
CA PRO A 194 -7.02 -17.27 22.93
C PRO A 194 -6.71 -17.24 24.43
N PRO A 195 -5.43 -17.08 24.81
CA PRO A 195 -5.08 -16.75 26.18
C PRO A 195 -5.55 -15.33 26.57
N ASP A 196 -5.76 -15.10 27.86
CA ASP A 196 -6.30 -13.83 28.37
C ASP A 196 -5.38 -12.63 28.11
N ASP A 197 -4.07 -12.85 28.06
CA ASP A 197 -3.07 -11.81 27.79
C ASP A 197 -3.23 -11.22 26.37
N TRP A 198 -3.61 -12.04 25.38
CA TRP A 198 -3.93 -11.57 24.03
C TRP A 198 -5.15 -10.64 24.05
N LEU A 199 -6.20 -10.99 24.81
CA LEU A 199 -7.40 -10.15 24.92
C LEU A 199 -7.11 -8.82 25.63
N ARG A 200 -6.20 -8.80 26.61
CA ARG A 200 -5.81 -7.57 27.33
C ARG A 200 -5.08 -6.56 26.45
N LYS A 201 -4.48 -6.99 25.34
CA LYS A 201 -3.84 -6.10 24.36
C LYS A 201 -4.83 -5.38 23.44
N VAL A 202 -6.11 -5.73 23.49
CA VAL A 202 -7.17 -5.14 22.66
C VAL A 202 -7.86 -4.00 23.41
N LYS A 203 -7.75 -2.78 22.87
CA LYS A 203 -8.38 -1.58 23.44
C LYS A 203 -9.37 -1.02 22.42
N LEU A 204 -10.59 -0.69 22.85
CA LEU A 204 -11.56 -0.07 21.96
C LEU A 204 -11.07 1.32 21.54
N ALA A 205 -11.06 1.57 20.23
CA ALA A 205 -10.88 2.90 19.71
C ALA A 205 -12.07 3.79 20.14
N PRO A 206 -11.84 5.08 20.41
CA PRO A 206 -12.94 6.00 20.64
C PRO A 206 -13.89 5.97 19.43
N PRO A 207 -15.22 6.15 19.64
CA PRO A 207 -16.16 6.17 18.55
C PRO A 207 -15.72 7.20 17.50
N PRO A 208 -15.89 6.91 16.20
CA PRO A 208 -15.50 7.83 15.15
C PRO A 208 -16.13 9.19 15.46
N ARG A 209 -15.32 10.26 15.44
CA ARG A 209 -15.85 11.62 15.58
C ARG A 209 -16.98 11.76 14.57
N ARG A 210 -18.20 12.07 15.06
CA ARG A 210 -19.34 12.32 14.16
C ARG A 210 -18.85 13.32 13.12
N PRO A 211 -18.92 13.01 11.81
CA PRO A 211 -18.66 14.02 10.81
C PRO A 211 -19.60 15.18 11.12
N SER A 212 -19.06 16.39 11.23
CA SER A 212 -19.87 17.60 11.34
C SER A 212 -20.96 17.52 10.29
N ARG A 213 -22.23 17.75 10.68
CA ARG A 213 -23.39 17.64 9.78
C ARG A 213 -23.03 18.28 8.44
N LYS A 214 -22.84 17.46 7.41
CA LYS A 214 -22.62 17.99 6.06
C LYS A 214 -23.87 18.79 5.73
N PRO A 215 -23.76 20.08 5.38
CA PRO A 215 -24.93 20.86 5.01
C PRO A 215 -25.67 20.10 3.90
N SER A 216 -27.00 20.08 3.96
CA SER A 216 -27.78 19.54 2.84
C SER A 216 -27.43 20.28 1.56
N ILE A 217 -27.68 19.70 0.38
CA ILE A 217 -27.46 20.38 -0.90
C ILE A 217 -28.18 21.74 -0.91
N SER A 218 -29.39 21.80 -0.33
CA SER A 218 -30.14 23.06 -0.15
C SER A 218 -29.39 24.05 0.74
N GLU A 219 -28.87 23.61 1.88
CA GLU A 219 -28.09 24.47 2.79
C GLU A 219 -26.76 24.92 2.16
N TYR A 220 -26.19 24.13 1.26
CA TYR A 220 -24.98 24.46 0.51
C TYR A 220 -25.25 25.52 -0.58
N LEU A 221 -26.42 25.45 -1.23
CA LEU A 221 -26.83 26.40 -2.26
C LEU A 221 -27.31 27.73 -1.65
N ASP A 222 -28.03 27.69 -0.53
CA ASP A 222 -28.52 28.89 0.18
C ASP A 222 -27.38 29.71 0.80
N ARG A 223 -26.28 29.06 1.20
CA ARG A 223 -25.11 29.74 1.78
C ARG A 223 -24.31 30.55 0.77
N GLY A 224 -24.63 30.42 -0.52
CA GLY A 224 -23.83 30.98 -1.59
C GLY A 224 -22.43 30.35 -1.64
N PHE A 225 -21.75 30.48 -2.78
CA PHE A 225 -20.35 30.11 -2.85
C PHE A 225 -19.56 31.04 -1.92
N PRO A 226 -18.86 30.53 -0.88
CA PRO A 226 -17.93 31.38 -0.16
C PRO A 226 -16.92 31.92 -1.17
N PRO A 227 -16.54 33.21 -1.10
CA PRO A 227 -15.42 33.73 -1.87
C PRO A 227 -14.25 32.78 -1.63
N SER A 228 -13.70 32.21 -2.72
CA SER A 228 -12.61 31.23 -2.72
C SER A 228 -11.62 31.53 -1.59
N ALA A 229 -11.79 30.82 -0.47
CA ALA A 229 -10.82 30.84 0.60
C ALA A 229 -9.61 30.15 0.00
N ALA A 230 -8.57 30.95 -0.29
CA ALA A 230 -7.29 30.59 -0.88
C ALA A 230 -7.16 29.08 -1.11
N ILE A 231 -7.64 28.61 -2.27
CA ILE A 231 -7.31 27.29 -2.76
C ILE A 231 -5.78 27.28 -2.78
N SER A 232 -5.20 26.55 -1.83
CA SER A 232 -3.80 26.12 -1.90
C SER A 232 -3.55 25.77 -3.35
N LYS A 233 -2.61 26.45 -4.01
CA LYS A 233 -2.34 26.21 -5.43
C LYS A 233 -2.22 24.70 -5.60
N PRO A 234 -3.10 24.06 -6.39
CA PRO A 234 -3.07 22.61 -6.53
C PRO A 234 -1.67 22.23 -6.99
N SER A 235 -1.06 21.29 -6.28
CA SER A 235 0.22 20.72 -6.66
C SER A 235 0.08 20.04 -8.01
N LYS A 236 1.20 19.90 -8.72
CA LYS A 236 1.24 19.13 -9.96
C LYS A 236 0.69 17.71 -9.76
N ARG A 237 0.97 17.09 -8.60
CA ARG A 237 0.47 15.76 -8.24
C ARG A 237 -1.05 15.72 -8.14
N GLU A 238 -1.67 16.70 -7.50
CA GLU A 238 -3.13 16.78 -7.41
C GLU A 238 -3.79 16.97 -8.79
N LEU A 239 -3.11 17.69 -9.70
CA LEU A 239 -3.55 17.82 -11.09
C LEU A 239 -3.43 16.50 -11.86
N ASP A 240 -2.30 15.81 -11.71
CA ASP A 240 -2.06 14.50 -12.35
C ASP A 240 -3.10 13.47 -11.87
N ASP A 241 -3.35 13.39 -10.55
CA ASP A 241 -4.35 12.49 -9.95
C ASP A 241 -5.78 12.79 -10.46
N ALA A 242 -6.11 14.06 -10.67
CA ALA A 242 -7.40 14.47 -11.20
C ALA A 242 -7.56 14.08 -12.68
N CYS A 243 -6.51 14.27 -13.49
CA CYS A 243 -6.47 13.84 -14.89
C CYS A 243 -6.63 12.32 -15.01
N ASP A 244 -5.98 11.53 -14.14
CA ASP A 244 -6.09 10.07 -14.14
C ASP A 244 -7.51 9.59 -13.77
N LYS A 245 -8.11 10.19 -12.72
CA LYS A 245 -9.49 9.89 -12.34
C LYS A 245 -10.48 10.21 -13.46
N ALA A 246 -10.31 11.35 -14.12
CA ALA A 246 -11.14 11.75 -15.25
C ALA A 246 -10.96 10.81 -16.45
N GLY A 247 -9.73 10.35 -16.71
CA GLY A 247 -9.45 9.37 -17.77
C GLY A 247 -10.12 8.01 -17.52
N LYS A 248 -10.09 7.53 -16.28
CA LYS A 248 -10.78 6.28 -15.87
C LYS A 248 -12.30 6.41 -16.03
N LEU A 249 -12.88 7.53 -15.61
CA LEU A 249 -14.31 7.80 -15.75
C LEU A 249 -14.73 7.86 -17.23
N ALA A 250 -13.98 8.58 -18.07
CA ALA A 250 -14.28 8.68 -19.49
C ALA A 250 -14.26 7.30 -20.16
N SER A 251 -13.27 6.47 -19.82
CA SER A 251 -13.15 5.09 -20.33
C SER A 251 -14.34 4.22 -19.92
N ALA A 252 -14.80 4.33 -18.67
CA ALA A 252 -15.98 3.61 -18.17
C ALA A 252 -17.27 4.02 -18.89
N LEU A 253 -17.33 5.26 -19.41
CA LEU A 253 -18.45 5.79 -20.18
C LEU A 253 -18.30 5.56 -21.70
N GLY A 254 -17.25 4.88 -22.16
CA GLY A 254 -16.99 4.63 -23.59
C GLY A 254 -16.42 5.83 -24.35
N PHE A 255 -15.90 6.83 -23.64
CA PHE A 255 -15.26 8.02 -24.21
C PHE A 255 -13.73 7.97 -24.02
N ARG A 256 -13.02 8.70 -24.88
CA ARG A 256 -11.58 8.92 -24.73
C ARG A 256 -11.35 10.38 -24.33
N LEU A 257 -10.79 10.58 -23.14
CA LEU A 257 -10.39 11.92 -22.69
C LEU A 257 -9.06 12.31 -23.36
N SER A 258 -9.02 13.48 -23.99
CA SER A 258 -7.81 14.11 -24.48
C SER A 258 -7.69 15.47 -23.80
N TYR A 259 -6.54 15.77 -23.22
CA TYR A 259 -6.27 17.06 -22.57
C TYR A 259 -4.86 17.53 -22.91
N TRP A 260 -4.69 18.85 -22.92
CA TRP A 260 -3.41 19.51 -23.15
C TRP A 260 -3.20 20.53 -22.05
N LEU A 261 -2.15 20.35 -21.25
CA LEU A 261 -1.74 21.37 -20.29
C LEU A 261 -0.89 22.41 -21.02
N VAL A 262 -1.45 23.61 -21.18
CA VAL A 262 -0.71 24.76 -21.71
C VAL A 262 -0.09 25.49 -20.51
N PRO A 263 1.25 25.55 -20.39
CA PRO A 263 1.88 26.37 -19.37
C PRO A 263 1.47 27.82 -19.62
N VAL A 264 0.85 28.46 -18.62
CA VAL A 264 0.60 29.90 -18.67
C VAL A 264 1.86 30.56 -18.10
N PRO A 265 2.65 31.31 -18.89
CA PRO A 265 3.80 32.01 -18.36
C PRO A 265 3.33 33.02 -17.30
N GLY A 266 3.80 32.88 -16.08
CA GLY A 266 3.70 33.95 -15.09
C GLY A 266 4.52 35.14 -15.57
N ALA A 267 3.92 36.33 -15.63
CA ALA A 267 4.64 37.55 -15.96
C ALA A 267 5.81 37.76 -14.99
N THR A 268 7.02 37.48 -15.45
CA THR A 268 8.26 37.97 -14.84
C THR A 268 9.24 38.24 -15.98
N PRO A 269 9.63 39.50 -16.24
CA PRO A 269 10.70 39.78 -17.16
C PRO A 269 12.01 39.39 -16.48
N LYS A 270 12.65 38.33 -16.96
CA LYS A 270 14.07 38.08 -16.71
C LYS A 270 14.71 37.61 -18.01
N GLY A 271 15.22 38.58 -18.77
CA GLY A 271 16.30 38.35 -19.71
C GLY A 271 17.64 38.53 -18.98
N GLY A 272 18.58 37.62 -19.22
CA GLY A 272 20.01 37.84 -18.97
C GLY A 272 20.72 37.86 -20.32
N GLU A 273 21.77 38.67 -20.43
CA GLU A 273 22.64 38.71 -21.61
C GLU A 273 23.50 37.43 -21.71
N PRO A 274 23.84 36.98 -22.93
CA PRO A 274 24.84 35.95 -23.13
C PRO A 274 26.26 36.51 -22.91
N ASP A 275 27.09 35.74 -22.22
CA ASP A 275 28.55 35.90 -22.30
C ASP A 275 29.03 35.40 -23.67
N GLY A 276 30.03 36.11 -24.23
CA GLY A 276 30.57 35.90 -25.58
C GLY A 276 31.39 34.64 -25.81
#